data_AF-A0AAW9Q4P9-F1
#
_entry.id   AF-A0AAW9Q4P9-F1
#
_cell.length_a   1.000
_cell.length_b   1.000
_cell.length_c   1.000
_cell.angle_alpha   90.00
_cell.angle_beta   90.00
_cell.angle_gamma   90.00
#
_symmetry.space_group_name_H-M   'P 1'
#
loop_
_entity.id
_entity.type
_entity.pdbx_description
1 polymer ?
#
loop_
_entity_poly.entity_id
_entity_poly.type
_entity_poly.pdbx_seq_one_letter_code
_entity_poly.pdbx_strand_id
1 'polypeptide(L)'
;MTEPLRFRDIGQTIYDFGHSFWVHCPQCDRLSTVMPFSESASEAAPLPQTQTHKIFDRHRLSCKYCGYSKDWQGNSVTIGGDRDWYFNLTLWLQIPCCGEILWAYNAEHLDFLENFVRAKLRERSPDPKLGWQNQSLASRLPNWLQSAKNRQQILHGIAKLREKLPDTSN
;
A
#
# COMPACT_ATOMS: atom_id res chain seq x y z
N MET A 1 -20.64 4.85 -27.20
CA MET A 1 -20.44 3.51 -26.63
C MET A 1 -19.12 3.53 -25.87
N THR A 2 -19.15 3.79 -24.58
CA THR A 2 -17.93 3.87 -23.74
C THR A 2 -17.54 2.44 -23.38
N GLU A 3 -16.35 2.00 -23.79
CA GLU A 3 -15.84 0.70 -23.37
C GLU A 3 -15.85 0.61 -21.83
N PRO A 4 -16.29 -0.53 -21.25
CA PRO A 4 -16.27 -0.68 -19.82
C PRO A 4 -14.83 -0.63 -19.31
N LEU A 5 -14.58 0.16 -18.26
CA LEU A 5 -13.30 0.18 -17.56
C LEU A 5 -12.91 -1.24 -17.14
N ARG A 6 -11.75 -1.68 -17.63
CA ARG A 6 -11.16 -3.00 -17.39
C ARG A 6 -9.99 -2.87 -16.44
N PHE A 7 -9.97 -3.70 -15.40
CA PHE A 7 -8.79 -3.89 -14.56
C PHE A 7 -8.09 -5.17 -14.99
N ARG A 8 -6.80 -5.04 -15.33
CA ARG A 8 -5.92 -6.18 -15.64
C ARG A 8 -5.07 -6.48 -14.42
N ASP A 9 -5.23 -7.67 -13.87
CA ASP A 9 -4.35 -8.15 -12.81
C ASP A 9 -2.99 -8.53 -13.42
N ILE A 10 -2.00 -7.66 -13.20
CA ILE A 10 -0.61 -7.89 -13.64
C ILE A 10 0.24 -8.63 -12.60
N GLY A 11 -0.39 -9.16 -11.54
CA GLY A 11 0.31 -9.92 -10.50
C GLY A 11 0.89 -9.06 -9.36
N GLN A 12 0.50 -7.78 -9.26
CA GLN A 12 0.90 -6.92 -8.13
C GLN A 12 0.46 -7.53 -6.79
N THR A 13 1.35 -7.50 -5.81
CA THR A 13 1.21 -8.03 -4.46
C THR A 13 1.19 -6.90 -3.43
N ILE A 14 0.88 -7.22 -2.17
CA ILE A 14 0.93 -6.21 -1.08
C ILE A 14 2.35 -5.69 -0.83
N TYR A 15 3.38 -6.42 -1.27
CA TYR A 15 4.79 -6.05 -1.13
C TYR A 15 5.23 -4.94 -2.09
N ASP A 16 4.62 -4.86 -3.27
CA ASP A 16 4.94 -3.82 -4.24
C ASP A 16 4.62 -2.41 -3.69
N PHE A 17 3.63 -2.34 -2.80
CA PHE A 17 3.23 -1.10 -2.12
C PHE A 17 3.94 -0.89 -0.77
N GLY A 18 4.68 -1.87 -0.26
CA GLY A 18 5.32 -1.85 1.06
C GLY A 18 6.65 -1.08 1.12
N HIS A 19 6.99 -0.32 0.08
CA HIS A 19 8.23 0.47 0.04
C HIS A 19 8.08 1.85 0.72
N SER A 20 6.85 2.29 0.98
CA SER A 20 6.53 3.56 1.65
C SER A 20 5.23 3.43 2.42
N PHE A 21 5.23 3.83 3.69
CA PHE A 21 4.02 3.92 4.51
C PHE A 21 3.79 5.34 4.98
N TRP A 22 2.57 5.83 4.81
CA TRP A 22 2.11 7.09 5.36
C TRP A 22 1.32 6.79 6.62
N VAL A 23 1.75 7.37 7.74
CA VAL A 23 1.25 7.08 9.07
C VAL A 23 0.97 8.35 9.86
N HIS A 24 0.15 8.22 10.91
CA HIS A 24 -0.03 9.27 11.90
C HIS A 24 1.22 9.40 12.79
N CYS A 25 1.75 10.61 12.94
CA CYS A 25 2.87 10.87 13.83
C CYS A 25 2.47 10.58 15.28
N PRO A 26 3.23 9.77 16.04
CA PRO A 26 2.93 9.53 17.44
C PRO A 26 3.12 10.76 18.36
N GLN A 27 3.74 11.84 17.87
CA GLN A 27 3.98 13.06 18.64
C GLN A 27 2.99 14.19 18.33
N CYS A 28 2.60 14.37 17.07
CA CYS A 28 1.79 15.51 16.64
C CYS A 28 0.55 15.14 15.82
N ASP A 29 0.31 13.84 15.61
CA ASP A 29 -0.80 13.28 14.84
C ASP A 29 -0.88 13.75 13.36
N ARG A 30 0.15 14.44 12.85
CA ARG A 30 0.24 14.83 11.45
C ARG A 30 0.89 13.73 10.61
N LEU A 31 0.76 13.85 9.29
CA LEU A 31 1.37 12.94 8.34
C LEU A 31 2.88 12.76 8.61
N SER A 32 3.28 11.50 8.74
CA SER A 32 4.66 11.05 8.80
C SER A 32 4.88 9.90 7.83
N THR A 33 6.12 9.67 7.44
CA THR A 33 6.48 8.66 6.45
C THR A 33 7.43 7.65 7.04
N VAL A 34 7.17 6.36 6.81
CA VAL A 34 8.12 5.26 7.05
C VAL A 34 8.69 4.84 5.71
N MET A 35 10.01 4.91 5.58
CA MET A 35 10.74 4.58 4.35
C MET A 35 11.97 3.74 4.68
N PRO A 36 12.42 2.84 3.78
CA PRO A 36 13.72 2.22 3.90
C PRO A 36 14.81 3.29 3.88
N PHE A 37 15.84 3.11 4.69
CA PHE A 37 17.00 3.99 4.74
C PHE A 37 18.26 3.14 4.85
N SER A 38 19.14 3.22 3.84
CA SER A 38 20.49 2.68 3.91
C SER A 38 21.43 3.79 4.35
N GLU A 39 22.18 3.55 5.42
CA GLU A 39 23.17 4.53 5.93
C GLU A 39 24.47 4.49 5.11
N SER A 40 24.61 3.54 4.20
CA SER A 40 25.67 3.44 3.21
C SER A 40 25.41 2.22 2.33
N ALA A 41 25.44 2.37 1.01
CA ALA A 41 25.58 1.24 0.10
C ALA A 41 26.94 0.58 0.38
N SER A 42 26.98 -0.46 1.23
CA SER A 42 28.16 -1.30 1.30
C SER A 42 28.28 -2.01 -0.04
N GLU A 43 29.40 -1.79 -0.72
CA GLU A 43 29.85 -2.36 -1.99
C GLU A 43 30.07 -3.90 -1.92
N ALA A 44 29.13 -4.64 -1.31
CA ALA A 44 29.11 -6.09 -1.40
C ALA A 44 28.31 -6.47 -2.65
N ALA A 45 29.03 -7.03 -3.63
CA ALA A 45 28.53 -7.42 -4.94
C ALA A 45 27.12 -8.06 -4.90
N PRO A 46 26.24 -7.74 -5.86
CA PRO A 46 24.88 -8.29 -5.88
C PRO A 46 24.94 -9.79 -6.12
N LEU A 47 24.75 -10.58 -5.05
CA LEU A 47 24.21 -11.93 -5.18
C LEU A 47 22.84 -11.84 -5.89
N PRO A 48 22.40 -12.87 -6.63
CA PRO A 48 21.08 -12.89 -7.25
C PRO A 48 20.02 -12.94 -6.14
N GLN A 49 19.59 -11.76 -5.69
CA GLN A 49 18.75 -11.55 -4.53
C GLN A 49 17.30 -11.86 -4.87
N THR A 50 16.79 -12.94 -4.29
CA THR A 50 15.36 -13.19 -4.16
C THR A 50 14.73 -12.07 -3.34
N GLN A 51 13.54 -11.63 -3.73
CA GLN A 51 12.82 -10.43 -3.30
C GLN A 51 12.58 -10.29 -1.78
N THR A 52 12.90 -11.31 -1.00
CA THR A 52 12.65 -11.45 0.45
C THR A 52 13.60 -10.66 1.35
N HIS A 53 14.79 -10.27 0.87
CA HIS A 53 15.82 -9.64 1.71
C HIS A 53 15.58 -8.15 2.02
N LYS A 54 14.72 -7.44 1.26
CA LYS A 54 14.50 -5.99 1.42
C LYS A 54 13.51 -5.61 2.51
N ILE A 55 12.64 -6.54 2.94
CA ILE A 55 11.61 -6.24 3.94
C ILE A 55 12.24 -5.95 5.30
N PHE A 56 13.37 -6.59 5.63
CA PHE A 56 14.07 -6.43 6.91
C PHE A 56 15.17 -5.36 6.88
N ASP A 57 15.27 -4.58 5.80
CA ASP A 57 16.16 -3.42 5.76
C ASP A 57 15.78 -2.42 6.86
N ARG A 58 16.72 -1.54 7.23
CA ARG A 58 16.44 -0.50 8.21
C ARG A 58 15.39 0.45 7.64
N HIS A 59 14.41 0.80 8.46
CA HIS A 59 13.35 1.74 8.09
C HIS A 59 13.40 2.93 9.04
N ARG A 60 13.16 4.13 8.52
CA ARG A 60 13.10 5.35 9.30
C ARG A 60 11.71 5.96 9.19
N LEU A 61 11.08 6.15 10.35
CA LEU A 61 9.92 6.99 10.52
C LEU A 61 10.40 8.44 10.62
N SER A 62 9.84 9.33 9.79
CA SER A 62 10.18 10.74 9.75
C SER A 62 8.93 11.61 9.68
N CYS A 63 8.81 12.59 10.58
CA CYS A 63 7.76 13.60 10.56
C CYS A 63 8.33 14.96 10.12
N LYS A 64 7.82 15.50 9.00
CA LYS A 64 8.22 16.82 8.48
C LYS A 64 7.71 18.01 9.32
N TYR A 65 6.71 17.79 10.17
CA TYR A 65 6.04 18.88 10.91
C TYR A 65 6.63 19.16 12.28
N CYS A 66 6.98 18.11 13.05
CA CYS A 66 7.55 18.26 14.39
C CYS A 66 9.01 17.80 14.48
N GLY A 67 9.57 17.25 13.39
CA GLY A 67 10.95 16.74 13.37
C GLY A 67 11.12 15.39 14.06
N TYR A 68 10.04 14.74 14.51
CA TYR A 68 10.13 13.40 15.11
C TYR A 68 10.70 12.41 14.11
N SER A 69 11.78 11.73 14.50
CA SER A 69 12.41 10.68 13.73
C SER A 69 12.66 9.47 14.61
N LYS A 70 12.43 8.26 14.08
CA LYS A 70 12.73 7.01 14.76
C LYS A 70 13.19 5.97 13.77
N ASP A 71 14.22 5.23 14.13
CA ASP A 71 14.73 4.12 13.33
C ASP A 71 14.11 2.82 13.81
N TRP A 72 13.82 1.96 12.84
CA TRP A 72 13.44 0.59 13.05
C TRP A 72 14.53 -0.33 12.48
N GLN A 73 14.91 -1.30 13.30
CA GLN A 73 15.74 -2.42 12.92
C GLN A 73 15.21 -3.64 13.67
N GLY A 74 14.73 -4.64 12.94
CA GLY A 74 14.13 -5.83 13.52
C GLY A 74 14.13 -6.99 12.55
N ASN A 75 13.77 -8.16 13.07
CA ASN A 75 13.66 -9.42 12.33
C ASN A 75 12.21 -9.91 12.20
N SER A 76 11.23 -9.08 12.57
CA SER A 76 9.81 -9.41 12.54
C SER A 76 9.00 -8.19 12.13
N VAL A 77 8.10 -8.38 11.18
CA VAL A 77 7.20 -7.36 10.64
C VAL A 77 5.78 -7.89 10.60
N THR A 78 4.79 -7.01 10.73
CA THR A 78 3.38 -7.38 10.60
C THR A 78 2.89 -6.95 9.22
N ILE A 79 2.79 -7.91 8.30
CA ILE A 79 2.43 -7.63 6.91
C ILE A 79 0.92 -7.71 6.72
N GLY A 80 0.37 -6.69 6.09
CA GLY A 80 -1.05 -6.62 5.75
C GLY A 80 -1.88 -6.07 6.90
N GLY A 81 -2.69 -5.05 6.61
CA GLY A 81 -3.59 -4.44 7.58
C GLY A 81 -3.61 -2.91 7.47
N ASP A 82 -4.37 -2.31 8.37
CA ASP A 82 -4.59 -0.87 8.52
C ASP A 82 -3.44 -0.16 9.28
N ARG A 83 -2.28 -0.83 9.40
CA ARG A 83 -1.10 -0.34 10.13
C ARG A 83 0.18 -0.56 9.31
N ASP A 84 1.20 0.24 9.58
CA ASP A 84 2.51 0.02 8.96
C ASP A 84 3.22 -1.22 9.51
N TRP A 85 4.09 -1.82 8.70
CA TRP A 85 4.68 -3.12 9.01
C TRP A 85 5.74 -3.11 10.10
N TYR A 86 6.34 -1.94 10.35
CA TYR A 86 7.59 -1.79 11.10
C TYR A 86 7.33 -1.25 12.51
N PHE A 87 6.64 -0.11 12.58
CA PHE A 87 6.33 0.59 13.82
C PHE A 87 4.92 0.26 14.32
N ASN A 88 4.12 -0.47 13.53
CA ASN A 88 2.74 -0.79 13.84
C ASN A 88 1.92 0.46 14.18
N LEU A 89 2.12 1.55 13.45
CA LEU A 89 1.40 2.80 13.56
C LEU A 89 0.20 2.80 12.61
N THR A 90 -0.82 3.56 13.00
CA THR A 90 -2.04 3.75 12.23
C THR A 90 -1.74 4.47 10.91
N LEU A 91 -2.25 3.93 9.80
CA LEU A 91 -2.06 4.52 8.48
C LEU A 91 -2.77 5.87 8.37
N TRP A 92 -2.15 6.80 7.66
CA TRP A 92 -2.74 8.11 7.36
C TRP A 92 -3.94 8.00 6.41
N LEU A 93 -3.79 7.14 5.39
CA LEU A 93 -4.82 6.87 4.40
C LEU A 93 -5.73 5.75 4.89
N GLN A 94 -6.56 6.05 5.88
CA GLN A 94 -7.63 5.15 6.32
C GLN A 94 -8.93 5.88 6.63
N ILE A 95 -10.06 5.20 6.43
CA ILE A 95 -11.40 5.69 6.73
C ILE A 95 -12.38 4.53 6.98
N PRO A 96 -13.32 4.66 7.93
CA PRO A 96 -14.43 3.72 8.04
C PRO A 96 -15.26 3.69 6.75
N CYS A 97 -15.49 2.50 6.20
CA CYS A 97 -16.24 2.29 4.96
C CYS A 97 -16.95 0.93 4.99
N CYS A 98 -18.25 0.91 4.72
CA CYS A 98 -19.05 -0.32 4.63
C CYS A 98 -19.01 -1.22 5.89
N GLY A 99 -18.84 -0.64 7.08
CA GLY A 99 -18.70 -1.37 8.36
C GLY A 99 -17.28 -1.90 8.64
N GLU A 100 -16.34 -1.60 7.74
CA GLU A 100 -14.94 -2.02 7.78
C GLU A 100 -14.03 -0.78 7.71
N ILE A 101 -12.71 -0.98 7.66
CA ILE A 101 -11.75 0.10 7.41
C ILE A 101 -11.20 -0.03 5.99
N LEU A 102 -11.42 1.00 5.18
CA LEU A 102 -10.71 1.18 3.92
C LEU A 102 -9.38 1.85 4.21
N TRP A 103 -8.28 1.25 3.77
CA TRP A 103 -6.94 1.76 4.02
C TRP A 103 -6.02 1.58 2.81
N ALA A 104 -4.96 2.39 2.75
CA ALA A 104 -3.87 2.30 1.79
C ALA A 104 -2.54 2.69 2.45
N TYR A 105 -1.41 2.16 1.96
CA TYR A 105 -0.09 2.51 2.52
C TYR A 105 0.41 3.86 2.02
N ASN A 106 0.13 4.16 0.76
CA ASN A 106 0.59 5.35 0.03
C ASN A 106 -0.37 5.61 -1.15
N ALA A 107 -0.07 6.64 -1.95
CA ALA A 107 -0.87 7.01 -3.11
C ALA A 107 -0.97 5.88 -4.16
N GLU A 108 0.11 5.15 -4.42
CA GLU A 108 0.12 4.07 -5.43
C GLU A 108 -0.83 2.93 -5.05
N HIS A 109 -0.83 2.55 -3.77
CA HIS A 109 -1.79 1.56 -3.26
C HIS A 109 -3.23 2.08 -3.37
N LEU A 110 -3.47 3.37 -3.10
CA LEU A 110 -4.79 3.97 -3.23
C LEU A 110 -5.27 3.98 -4.70
N ASP A 111 -4.39 4.31 -5.64
CA ASP A 111 -4.68 4.28 -7.07
C ASP A 111 -4.97 2.84 -7.55
N PHE A 112 -4.25 1.84 -7.03
CA PHE A 112 -4.54 0.42 -7.30
C PHE A 112 -5.95 0.05 -6.85
N LEU A 113 -6.32 0.38 -5.61
CA LEU A 113 -7.67 0.12 -5.08
C LEU A 113 -8.74 0.83 -5.90
N GLU A 114 -8.49 2.08 -6.28
CA GLU A 114 -9.42 2.87 -7.11
C GLU A 114 -9.66 2.21 -8.46
N ASN A 115 -8.59 1.83 -9.16
CA ASN A 115 -8.66 1.17 -10.45
C ASN A 115 -9.37 -0.19 -10.37
N PHE A 116 -9.10 -0.96 -9.31
CA PHE A 116 -9.74 -2.25 -9.07
C PHE A 116 -11.25 -2.12 -8.81
N VAL A 117 -11.65 -1.11 -8.03
CA VAL A 117 -13.06 -0.89 -7.65
C VAL A 117 -13.86 -0.27 -8.80
N ARG A 118 -13.26 0.67 -9.55
CA ARG A 118 -13.88 1.30 -10.74
C ARG A 118 -14.15 0.29 -11.84
N ALA A 119 -13.27 -0.70 -12.02
CA ALA A 119 -13.44 -1.67 -13.08
C ALA A 119 -14.71 -2.51 -12.91
N LYS A 120 -15.49 -2.58 -14.00
CA LYS A 120 -16.70 -3.41 -14.08
C LYS A 120 -16.37 -4.85 -14.47
N LEU A 121 -15.29 -5.03 -15.24
CA LEU A 121 -14.73 -6.30 -15.66
C LEU A 121 -13.33 -6.43 -15.05
N ARG A 122 -13.14 -7.49 -14.27
CA ARG A 122 -11.85 -7.84 -13.66
C ARG A 122 -11.32 -9.04 -14.42
N GLU A 123 -10.35 -8.80 -15.28
CA GLU A 123 -9.75 -9.83 -16.11
C GLU A 123 -8.45 -10.28 -15.47
N ARG A 124 -8.34 -11.59 -15.28
CA ARG A 124 -7.10 -12.21 -14.81
C ARG A 124 -6.40 -12.82 -16.01
N SER A 125 -5.18 -12.38 -16.26
CA SER A 125 -4.34 -12.98 -17.30
C SER A 125 -3.44 -14.04 -16.66
N PRO A 126 -3.36 -15.25 -17.22
CA PRO A 126 -2.36 -16.21 -16.79
C PRO A 126 -0.96 -15.68 -17.12
N ASP A 127 -0.02 -15.88 -16.21
CA ASP A 127 1.38 -15.59 -16.50
C ASP A 127 1.86 -16.54 -17.62
N PRO A 128 2.53 -16.03 -18.68
CA PRO A 128 2.95 -16.85 -19.82
C PRO A 128 3.89 -18.01 -19.46
N LYS A 129 4.60 -17.93 -18.32
CA LYS A 129 5.57 -18.93 -17.86
C LYS A 129 5.06 -19.75 -16.68
N LEU A 130 4.26 -19.14 -15.79
CA LEU A 130 3.86 -19.73 -14.50
C LEU A 130 2.36 -20.06 -14.40
N GLY A 131 1.56 -19.78 -15.42
CA GLY A 131 0.13 -20.09 -15.45
C GLY A 131 -0.71 -19.22 -14.50
N TRP A 132 -1.75 -19.80 -13.90
CA TRP A 132 -2.68 -19.08 -13.01
C TRP A 132 -2.04 -18.81 -11.63
N GLN A 133 -1.66 -17.57 -11.33
CA GLN A 133 -1.03 -17.21 -10.04
C GLN A 133 -2.02 -16.64 -9.00
N ASN A 134 -2.24 -17.30 -7.86
CA ASN A 134 -3.17 -16.88 -6.79
C ASN A 134 -2.52 -15.97 -5.72
N GLN A 135 -1.45 -15.26 -6.08
CA GLN A 135 -0.65 -14.45 -5.15
C GLN A 135 -0.93 -12.95 -5.26
N SER A 136 -1.68 -12.51 -6.29
CA SER A 136 -1.96 -11.10 -6.50
C SER A 136 -2.82 -10.52 -5.40
N LEU A 137 -2.58 -9.25 -5.08
CA LEU A 137 -3.37 -8.49 -4.12
C LEU A 137 -4.83 -8.48 -4.54
N ALA A 138 -5.11 -8.26 -5.84
CA ALA A 138 -6.46 -8.25 -6.41
C ALA A 138 -7.28 -9.51 -6.05
N SER A 139 -6.65 -10.69 -6.09
CA SER A 139 -7.31 -11.95 -5.75
C SER A 139 -7.54 -12.15 -4.24
N ARG A 140 -6.80 -11.42 -3.40
CA ARG A 140 -6.80 -11.52 -1.93
C ARG A 140 -7.58 -10.41 -1.24
N LEU A 141 -8.14 -9.47 -2.00
CA LEU A 141 -8.93 -8.38 -1.43
C LEU A 141 -10.16 -8.91 -0.69
N PRO A 142 -10.59 -8.29 0.42
CA PRO A 142 -11.77 -8.70 1.15
C PRO A 142 -13.04 -8.71 0.29
N ASN A 143 -13.97 -9.64 0.58
CA ASN A 143 -15.22 -9.78 -0.15
C ASN A 143 -16.04 -8.47 -0.19
N TRP A 144 -16.04 -7.71 0.91
CA TRP A 144 -16.75 -6.43 0.97
C TRP A 144 -16.18 -5.39 -0.02
N LEU A 145 -14.88 -5.42 -0.29
CA LEU A 145 -14.21 -4.53 -1.24
C LEU A 145 -14.42 -4.98 -2.69
N GLN A 146 -14.60 -6.29 -2.90
CA GLN A 146 -14.93 -6.87 -4.20
C GLN A 146 -16.41 -6.70 -4.58
N SER A 147 -17.30 -6.55 -3.59
CA SER A 147 -18.74 -6.47 -3.76
C SER A 147 -19.19 -5.25 -4.58
N ALA A 148 -19.97 -5.51 -5.64
CA ALA A 148 -20.54 -4.44 -6.47
C ALA A 148 -21.48 -3.50 -5.70
N LYS A 149 -22.11 -3.99 -4.63
CA LYS A 149 -23.02 -3.18 -3.78
C LYS A 149 -22.27 -2.06 -3.06
N ASN A 150 -21.03 -2.31 -2.67
CA ASN A 150 -20.21 -1.38 -1.90
C ASN A 150 -19.41 -0.43 -2.80
N ARG A 151 -19.38 -0.65 -4.12
CA ARG A 151 -18.55 0.10 -5.08
C ARG A 151 -18.68 1.61 -4.91
N GLN A 152 -19.89 2.15 -4.87
CA GLN A 152 -20.09 3.61 -4.78
C GLN A 152 -19.59 4.18 -3.45
N GLN A 153 -19.84 3.47 -2.34
CA GLN A 153 -19.37 3.88 -1.02
C GLN A 153 -17.84 3.81 -0.92
N ILE A 154 -17.23 2.77 -1.49
CA ILE A 154 -15.76 2.63 -1.54
C ILE A 154 -15.15 3.74 -2.37
N LEU A 155 -15.66 4.02 -3.58
CA LEU A 155 -15.15 5.11 -4.41
C LEU A 155 -15.27 6.48 -3.72
N HIS A 156 -16.36 6.71 -2.98
CA HIS A 156 -16.50 7.91 -2.16
C HIS A 156 -15.48 7.95 -1.02
N GLY A 157 -15.21 6.81 -0.36
CA GLY A 157 -14.17 6.67 0.64
C GLY A 157 -12.78 6.96 0.06
N ILE A 158 -12.47 6.40 -1.10
CA ILE A 158 -11.22 6.65 -1.84
C ILE A 158 -11.09 8.14 -2.17
N ALA A 159 -12.15 8.78 -2.69
CA ALA A 159 -12.12 10.22 -2.98
C ALA A 159 -11.77 11.06 -1.73
N LYS A 160 -12.35 10.74 -0.57
CA LYS A 160 -12.00 11.37 0.71
C LYS A 160 -10.56 11.10 1.14
N LEU A 161 -10.04 9.90 0.88
CA LEU A 161 -8.63 9.60 1.14
C LEU A 161 -7.71 10.37 0.18
N ARG A 162 -8.15 10.63 -1.06
CA ARG A 162 -7.38 11.45 -2.02
C ARG A 162 -7.26 12.91 -1.57
N GLU A 163 -8.26 13.45 -0.91
CA GLU A 163 -8.20 14.79 -0.29
C GLU A 163 -7.17 14.88 0.85
N LYS A 164 -6.78 13.74 1.45
CA LYS A 164 -5.75 13.66 2.49
C LYS A 164 -4.34 13.47 1.92
N LEU A 165 -4.17 13.31 0.61
CA LEU A 165 -2.85 13.16 0.02
C LEU A 165 -2.06 14.45 0.32
N PRO A 166 -0.78 14.35 0.74
CA PRO A 166 0.06 15.53 0.81
C PRO A 166 0.13 16.16 -0.58
N ASP A 167 0.07 17.49 -0.66
CA ASP A 167 0.30 18.18 -1.92
C ASP A 167 1.66 17.76 -2.47
N THR A 168 1.65 17.07 -3.60
CA THR A 168 2.85 16.82 -4.41
C THR A 168 3.23 18.13 -5.09
N SER A 169 3.50 19.17 -4.31
CA SER A 169 4.02 20.44 -4.81
C SER A 169 5.55 20.38 -4.81
N ASN A 170 6.08 20.30 -6.04
CA ASN A 170 7.48 20.30 -6.50
C ASN A 170 8.29 19.00 -6.39
#